data_AF-A0A8J4DTR2-F1
#
_entry.id   AF-A0A8J4DTR2-F1
#
_cell.length_a   1.000
_cell.length_b   1.000
_cell.length_c   1.000
_cell.angle_alpha   90.00
_cell.angle_beta   90.00
_cell.angle_gamma   90.00
#
_symmetry.space_group_name_H-M   'P 1'
#
loop_
_entity.id
_entity.type
_entity.pdbx_description
1 polymer ?
#
loop_
_entity_poly.entity_id
_entity_poly.type
_entity_poly.pdbx_seq_one_letter_code
_entity_poly.pdbx_strand_id
1 'polypeptide(L)'
;MVDVDWHSYQCVPEAGARSQHPRRALRRLSVRIRGRYPHMSGKQMEGDNEQRRTRARLARERSQAPSEAGVTLGGSKQREHVKRAHRDGPPPAGSHKPVPHDPIEGTPPPPDPQWPRTPGGESGGRTHDGPDRIQYREMVTEVGHRIDVDFADARLAAQATVTVLARALEPGDRRRLLDAVPTELHDDHATDVPSGPGGLPGFLHQVAAIMDRTTDQARYPAQAVLSVMCEQDGGLVESLRLPEYVRDLLARPAEGGVVGVDGRTPPLNDDELRGALDRLPQWSGDRSAIVRTIALAPDDLERVLRRLAELKRETGRGPHIARPEEGTATLAVRTNRVNAVTALDVELAHRVDAAIEEAGAGMDAG
;
A
#
# COMPACT_ATOMS: atom_id res chain seq x y z
N MET A 1 -56.55 26.45 37.85
CA MET A 1 -57.36 25.44 38.53
C MET A 1 -56.73 24.10 38.22
N VAL A 2 -55.81 23.67 39.11
CA VAL A 2 -55.84 22.35 39.82
C VAL A 2 -55.21 21.25 38.95
N ASP A 3 -54.26 20.43 39.39
CA ASP A 3 -53.45 20.37 40.60
C ASP A 3 -52.23 19.49 40.30
N VAL A 4 -51.19 19.64 41.10
CA VAL A 4 -50.06 18.73 41.21
C VAL A 4 -50.43 17.70 42.27
N ASP A 5 -50.20 16.41 42.03
CA ASP A 5 -50.18 15.47 43.16
C ASP A 5 -48.98 14.51 43.10
N TRP A 6 -48.18 14.66 44.14
CA TRP A 6 -47.01 13.88 44.53
C TRP A 6 -47.49 12.87 45.56
N HIS A 7 -47.40 11.57 45.27
CA HIS A 7 -47.47 10.56 46.33
C HIS A 7 -46.35 9.53 46.19
N SER A 8 -45.36 9.70 47.06
CA SER A 8 -44.43 8.69 47.53
C SER A 8 -45.16 7.47 48.09
N TYR A 9 -44.68 6.26 47.79
CA TYR A 9 -44.72 5.14 48.74
C TYR A 9 -43.43 4.33 48.65
N GLN A 10 -42.86 4.08 49.83
CA GLN A 10 -41.61 3.40 50.10
C GLN A 10 -41.75 1.86 50.05
N CYS A 11 -40.61 1.23 49.73
CA CYS A 11 -40.01 0.02 50.30
C CYS A 11 -40.73 -1.36 50.31
N VAL A 12 -40.17 -2.28 49.48
CA VAL A 12 -39.62 -3.67 49.72
C VAL A 12 -40.23 -4.60 50.81
N PRO A 13 -39.99 -5.94 50.82
CA PRO A 13 -39.51 -6.89 49.80
C PRO A 13 -40.41 -8.15 49.67
N GLU A 14 -40.26 -8.94 48.59
CA GLU A 14 -40.50 -10.38 48.72
C GLU A 14 -39.71 -11.22 47.72
N ALA A 15 -39.37 -12.40 48.19
CA ALA A 15 -38.34 -13.28 47.70
C ALA A 15 -38.80 -14.18 46.54
N GLY A 16 -37.81 -14.62 45.76
CA GLY A 16 -37.74 -16.00 45.29
C GLY A 16 -38.73 -16.43 44.21
N ALA A 17 -38.34 -16.28 42.95
CA ALA A 17 -38.85 -17.16 41.91
C ALA A 17 -37.71 -17.54 40.95
N ARG A 18 -37.34 -18.83 41.02
CA ARG A 18 -36.48 -19.53 40.08
C ARG A 18 -37.08 -19.42 38.68
N SER A 19 -36.43 -18.66 37.79
CA SER A 19 -36.75 -18.69 36.36
C SER A 19 -35.71 -19.52 35.62
N GLN A 20 -36.13 -20.72 35.25
CA GLN A 20 -35.47 -21.58 34.29
C GLN A 20 -35.44 -20.84 32.94
N HIS A 21 -34.25 -20.49 32.45
CA HIS A 21 -34.07 -20.02 31.08
C HIS A 21 -34.03 -21.21 30.12
N PRO A 22 -34.95 -21.32 29.15
CA PRO A 22 -34.78 -22.25 28.04
C PRO A 22 -33.68 -21.73 27.11
N ARG A 23 -32.63 -22.55 26.95
CA ARG A 23 -31.58 -22.38 25.94
C ARG A 23 -32.22 -22.29 24.55
N ARG A 24 -32.24 -21.09 23.97
CA ARG A 24 -32.56 -20.88 22.55
C ARG A 24 -31.45 -21.50 21.70
N ALA A 25 -31.81 -22.57 21.00
CA ALA A 25 -31.01 -23.21 19.98
C ALA A 25 -30.78 -22.22 18.81
N LEU A 26 -29.52 -21.83 18.61
CA LEU A 26 -29.09 -21.17 17.39
C LEU A 26 -29.12 -22.20 16.25
N ARG A 27 -30.21 -22.19 15.47
CA ARG A 27 -30.26 -22.85 14.17
C ARG A 27 -29.24 -22.18 13.25
N ARG A 28 -28.10 -22.85 13.03
CA ARG A 28 -27.22 -22.61 11.89
C ARG A 28 -28.00 -22.90 10.61
N LEU A 29 -28.42 -21.86 9.91
CA LEU A 29 -28.86 -21.93 8.52
C LEU A 29 -27.62 -22.06 7.64
N SER A 30 -27.20 -23.30 7.40
CA SER A 30 -26.27 -23.66 6.34
C SER A 30 -27.02 -23.66 5.01
N VAL A 31 -26.96 -22.55 4.29
CA VAL A 31 -27.45 -22.49 2.91
C VAL A 31 -26.48 -23.27 2.03
N ARG A 32 -26.88 -24.51 1.71
CA ARG A 32 -26.23 -25.40 0.77
C ARG A 32 -26.78 -25.10 -0.62
N ILE A 33 -26.14 -24.21 -1.39
CA ILE A 33 -26.52 -23.99 -2.80
C ILE A 33 -25.88 -25.09 -3.66
N ARG A 34 -26.70 -26.07 -4.05
CA ARG A 34 -26.44 -26.97 -5.17
C ARG A 34 -26.75 -26.22 -6.47
N GLY A 35 -25.73 -25.65 -7.10
CA GLY A 35 -25.78 -25.12 -8.46
C GLY A 35 -25.00 -26.00 -9.41
N ARG A 36 -25.71 -26.86 -10.13
CA ARG A 36 -25.22 -27.78 -11.16
C ARG A 36 -24.98 -26.98 -12.44
N TYR A 37 -23.72 -26.69 -12.79
CA TYR A 37 -23.38 -26.18 -14.12
C TYR A 37 -22.99 -27.34 -15.06
N PRO A 38 -23.47 -27.34 -16.31
CA PRO A 38 -23.15 -28.36 -17.30
C PRO A 38 -21.69 -28.26 -17.72
N HIS A 39 -20.99 -29.39 -17.64
CA HIS A 39 -19.65 -29.58 -18.17
C HIS A 39 -19.63 -29.33 -19.67
N MET A 40 -18.85 -28.34 -20.13
CA MET A 40 -18.33 -28.30 -21.49
C MET A 40 -16.80 -28.22 -21.44
N SER A 41 -16.20 -29.42 -21.50
CA SER A 41 -14.95 -29.77 -22.19
C SER A 41 -13.85 -28.70 -22.29
N GLY A 42 -13.19 -28.41 -21.18
CA GLY A 42 -11.77 -28.10 -21.23
C GLY A 42 -11.02 -29.41 -21.42
N LYS A 43 -10.26 -29.56 -22.51
CA LYS A 43 -9.40 -30.72 -22.79
C LYS A 43 -8.49 -31.00 -21.58
N GLN A 44 -8.90 -31.93 -20.73
CA GLN A 44 -8.04 -32.51 -19.71
C GLN A 44 -7.20 -33.63 -20.32
N MET A 45 -5.88 -33.49 -20.26
CA MET A 45 -4.93 -34.60 -20.37
C MET A 45 -4.67 -35.17 -18.96
N GLU A 46 -5.74 -35.56 -18.27
CA GLU A 46 -5.66 -36.13 -16.92
C GLU A 46 -4.95 -37.50 -16.93
N GLY A 47 -5.02 -38.23 -18.06
CA GLY A 47 -4.33 -39.50 -18.26
C GLY A 47 -2.80 -39.42 -18.31
N ASP A 48 -2.20 -38.28 -18.66
CA ASP A 48 -0.74 -38.19 -18.86
C ASP A 48 -0.01 -37.74 -17.58
N ASN A 49 -0.69 -37.00 -16.70
CA ASN A 49 -0.08 -36.49 -15.47
C ASN A 49 -0.05 -37.52 -14.34
N GLU A 50 -1.12 -38.31 -14.17
CA GLU A 50 -1.10 -39.42 -13.21
C GLU A 50 -0.11 -40.51 -13.62
N GLN A 51 -0.05 -40.84 -14.92
CA GLN A 51 0.95 -41.80 -15.43
C GLN A 51 2.39 -41.31 -15.21
N ARG A 52 2.67 -40.02 -15.38
CA ARG A 52 3.99 -39.43 -15.07
C ARG A 52 4.33 -39.53 -13.59
N ARG A 53 3.37 -39.28 -12.69
CA ARG A 53 3.58 -39.40 -11.24
C ARG A 53 3.84 -40.85 -10.82
N THR A 54 3.15 -41.81 -11.44
CA THR A 54 3.35 -43.24 -11.17
C THR A 54 4.69 -43.74 -11.70
N ARG A 55 5.11 -43.35 -12.93
CA ARG A 55 6.43 -43.71 -13.46
C ARG A 55 7.58 -43.10 -12.66
N ALA A 56 7.44 -41.86 -12.19
CA ALA A 56 8.44 -41.22 -11.33
C ALA A 56 8.57 -41.92 -9.97
N ARG A 57 7.48 -42.50 -9.45
CA ARG A 57 7.49 -43.29 -8.20
C ARG A 57 8.20 -44.63 -8.39
N LEU A 58 7.90 -45.35 -9.48
CA LEU A 58 8.55 -46.61 -9.85
C LEU A 58 10.05 -46.45 -10.13
N ALA A 59 10.49 -45.34 -10.73
CA ALA A 59 11.91 -45.06 -10.95
C ALA A 59 12.69 -44.93 -9.62
N ARG A 60 12.10 -44.27 -8.62
CA ARG A 60 12.69 -44.12 -7.29
C ARG A 60 12.75 -45.44 -6.52
N GLU A 61 11.73 -46.29 -6.63
CA GLU A 61 11.75 -47.64 -6.04
C GLU A 61 12.88 -48.51 -6.62
N ARG A 62 13.27 -48.28 -7.88
CA ARG A 62 14.42 -48.94 -8.52
C ARG A 62 15.75 -48.23 -8.30
N SER A 63 15.80 -47.26 -7.38
CA SER A 63 16.98 -46.43 -7.09
C SER A 63 17.55 -45.70 -8.32
N GLN A 64 16.70 -45.40 -9.31
CA GLN A 64 17.06 -44.63 -10.50
C GLN A 64 16.54 -43.19 -10.42
N ALA A 65 17.26 -42.25 -11.02
CA ALA A 65 16.81 -40.86 -11.07
C ALA A 65 15.65 -40.69 -12.08
N PRO A 66 14.56 -39.95 -11.76
CA PRO A 66 13.42 -39.75 -12.67
C PRO A 66 13.78 -39.14 -14.04
N SER A 67 14.93 -38.48 -14.15
CA SER A 67 15.49 -37.95 -15.40
C SER A 67 16.08 -39.01 -16.33
N GLU A 68 16.55 -40.15 -15.81
CA GLU A 68 17.05 -41.27 -16.62
C GLU A 68 15.92 -42.10 -17.23
N ALA A 69 14.74 -42.09 -16.60
CA ALA A 69 13.52 -42.74 -17.09
C ALA A 69 12.72 -41.90 -18.11
N GLY A 70 13.22 -40.71 -18.50
CA GLY A 70 12.62 -39.88 -19.56
C GLY A 70 11.29 -39.20 -19.18
N VAL A 71 10.98 -39.02 -17.89
CA VAL A 71 9.67 -38.54 -17.41
C VAL A 71 9.63 -37.01 -17.21
N THR A 72 10.75 -36.30 -17.37
CA THR A 72 10.81 -34.83 -17.36
C THR A 72 11.62 -34.31 -18.56
N LEU A 73 11.04 -33.39 -19.35
CA LEU A 73 11.69 -32.74 -20.50
C LEU A 73 12.65 -31.59 -20.09
N GLY A 74 13.05 -31.50 -18.82
CA GLY A 74 13.85 -30.40 -18.29
C GLY A 74 15.31 -30.73 -17.95
N GLY A 75 15.71 -32.01 -17.99
CA GLY A 75 17.01 -32.44 -17.44
C GLY A 75 18.23 -32.27 -18.34
N SER A 76 18.06 -32.06 -19.66
CA SER A 76 19.19 -32.09 -20.60
C SER A 76 19.95 -30.77 -20.75
N LYS A 77 19.39 -29.62 -20.31
CA LYS A 77 20.03 -28.31 -20.52
C LYS A 77 21.09 -27.91 -19.47
N GLN A 78 21.11 -28.55 -18.30
CA GLN A 78 22.08 -28.17 -17.26
C GLN A 78 23.44 -28.87 -17.35
N ARG A 79 23.60 -29.91 -18.16
CA ARG A 79 24.88 -30.63 -18.28
C ARG A 79 25.75 -30.21 -19.47
N GLU A 80 25.23 -29.42 -20.41
CA GLU A 80 26.02 -28.94 -21.57
C GLU A 80 26.91 -27.74 -21.25
N HIS A 81 26.59 -26.92 -20.23
CA HIS A 81 27.44 -25.80 -19.83
C HIS A 81 28.69 -26.22 -19.05
N VAL A 82 28.70 -27.40 -18.43
CA VAL A 82 29.87 -27.91 -17.67
C VAL A 82 30.91 -28.58 -18.59
N LYS A 83 30.51 -29.08 -19.76
CA LYS A 83 31.41 -29.76 -20.71
C LYS A 83 32.12 -28.84 -21.73
N ARG A 84 31.79 -27.54 -21.79
CA ARG A 84 32.48 -26.57 -22.68
C ARG A 84 33.68 -25.84 -22.03
N ALA A 85 34.01 -26.15 -20.78
CA ALA A 85 35.14 -25.52 -20.07
C ALA A 85 36.50 -26.23 -20.26
N HIS A 86 36.59 -27.25 -21.12
CA HIS A 86 37.87 -27.84 -21.50
C HIS A 86 38.19 -27.46 -22.95
N ARG A 87 39.00 -26.41 -23.09
CA ARG A 87 39.53 -25.91 -24.36
C ARG A 87 40.99 -26.34 -24.42
N ASP A 88 41.35 -27.20 -25.36
CA ASP A 88 42.74 -27.53 -25.71
C ASP A 88 43.39 -26.33 -26.42
N GLY A 89 43.70 -25.29 -25.66
CA GLY A 89 44.50 -24.16 -26.09
C GLY A 89 45.93 -24.26 -25.55
N PRO A 90 46.92 -23.60 -26.19
CA PRO A 90 48.29 -23.55 -25.68
C PRO A 90 48.33 -23.02 -24.24
N PRO A 91 49.28 -23.48 -23.41
CA PRO A 91 49.30 -23.20 -21.98
C PRO A 91 49.31 -21.68 -21.73
N PRO A 92 48.57 -21.20 -20.71
CA PRO A 92 48.55 -19.79 -20.37
C PRO A 92 49.95 -19.34 -19.94
N ALA A 93 50.43 -18.26 -20.55
CA ALA A 93 51.66 -17.62 -20.16
C ALA A 93 51.51 -17.04 -18.75
N GLY A 94 52.26 -17.58 -17.79
CA GLY A 94 52.79 -16.90 -16.60
C GLY A 94 51.81 -16.30 -15.58
N SER A 95 51.97 -16.70 -14.32
CA SER A 95 51.41 -16.00 -13.16
C SER A 95 52.13 -14.68 -12.92
N HIS A 96 51.60 -13.58 -13.44
CA HIS A 96 51.97 -12.23 -12.99
C HIS A 96 50.71 -11.42 -12.65
N LYS A 97 50.30 -11.48 -11.39
CA LYS A 97 49.68 -10.30 -10.76
C LYS A 97 50.81 -9.28 -10.59
N PRO A 98 50.70 -8.05 -11.10
CA PRO A 98 51.59 -6.98 -10.69
C PRO A 98 51.33 -6.73 -9.20
N VAL A 99 52.39 -6.80 -8.41
CA VAL A 99 52.40 -6.29 -7.04
C VAL A 99 52.21 -4.76 -7.15
N PRO A 100 51.41 -4.12 -6.28
CA PRO A 100 51.30 -2.66 -6.29
C PRO A 100 52.68 -2.07 -5.99
N HIS A 101 53.26 -1.35 -6.94
CA HIS A 101 54.43 -0.52 -6.70
C HIS A 101 53.96 0.85 -6.18
N ASP A 102 54.63 1.37 -5.16
CA ASP A 102 54.52 2.77 -4.79
C ASP A 102 54.90 3.67 -5.98
N PRO A 103 54.30 4.87 -6.12
CA PRO A 103 54.57 5.75 -7.24
C PRO A 103 56.05 6.13 -7.32
N ILE A 104 56.67 5.87 -8.47
CA ILE A 104 58.02 6.36 -8.77
C ILE A 104 57.93 7.88 -8.95
N GLU A 105 58.62 8.61 -8.08
CA GLU A 105 58.73 10.06 -8.08
C GLU A 105 59.27 10.55 -9.44
N GLY A 106 58.51 11.39 -10.14
CA GLY A 106 58.89 11.99 -11.43
C GLY A 106 58.15 11.47 -12.68
N THR A 107 57.19 10.55 -12.53
CA THR A 107 56.29 10.22 -13.65
C THR A 107 55.12 11.22 -13.70
N PRO A 108 54.88 11.93 -14.82
CA PRO A 108 53.71 12.80 -14.93
C PRO A 108 52.43 11.97 -14.77
N PRO A 109 51.41 12.47 -14.05
CA PRO A 109 50.16 11.74 -13.89
C PRO A 109 49.53 11.48 -15.27
N PRO A 110 48.95 10.30 -15.52
CA PRO A 110 48.19 10.08 -16.73
C PRO A 110 47.04 11.10 -16.77
N PRO A 111 46.72 11.68 -17.94
CA PRO A 111 45.59 12.60 -18.06
C PRO A 111 44.31 11.88 -17.62
N ASP A 112 43.48 12.57 -16.83
CA ASP A 112 42.21 12.05 -16.35
C ASP A 112 41.40 11.42 -17.50
N PRO A 113 40.82 10.23 -17.33
CA PRO A 113 39.90 9.67 -18.30
C PRO A 113 38.71 10.62 -18.46
N GLN A 114 38.67 11.29 -19.61
CA GLN A 114 37.61 12.20 -20.00
C GLN A 114 36.38 11.37 -20.39
N TRP A 115 35.72 10.78 -19.40
CA TRP A 115 34.34 10.32 -19.56
C TRP A 115 33.50 11.53 -20.01
N PRO A 116 32.55 11.38 -20.94
CA PRO A 116 31.72 12.50 -21.37
C PRO A 116 30.94 13.02 -20.16
N ARG A 117 31.41 14.16 -19.63
CA ARG A 117 30.69 14.94 -18.62
C ARG A 117 29.53 15.59 -19.35
N THR A 118 28.31 15.18 -19.03
CA THR A 118 27.12 15.96 -19.34
C THR A 118 27.36 17.37 -18.78
N PRO A 119 27.23 18.45 -19.56
CA PRO A 119 27.40 19.80 -19.05
C PRO A 119 26.41 20.02 -17.91
N GLY A 120 26.89 20.65 -16.83
CA GLY A 120 26.12 20.91 -15.62
C GLY A 120 24.73 21.45 -15.94
N GLY A 121 23.71 20.68 -15.60
CA GLY A 121 22.34 21.15 -15.53
C GLY A 121 22.20 21.96 -14.25
N GLU A 122 22.31 23.27 -14.40
CA GLU A 122 21.66 24.23 -13.52
C GLU A 122 20.22 23.78 -13.27
N SER A 123 19.71 24.05 -12.07
CA SER A 123 18.33 23.83 -11.65
C SER A 123 17.35 24.63 -12.53
N GLY A 124 17.15 24.18 -13.75
CA GLY A 124 16.13 24.65 -14.69
C GLY A 124 14.88 23.81 -14.49
N GLY A 125 13.75 24.49 -14.25
CA GLY A 125 12.43 23.86 -14.28
C GLY A 125 12.29 23.00 -15.53
N ARG A 126 11.95 21.72 -15.34
CA ARG A 126 11.66 20.82 -16.45
C ARG A 126 10.38 21.30 -17.13
N THR A 127 10.53 22.01 -18.25
CA THR A 127 9.54 21.96 -19.32
C THR A 127 9.68 20.59 -19.97
N HIS A 128 8.85 19.63 -19.55
CA HIS A 128 8.69 18.36 -20.23
C HIS A 128 7.97 18.63 -21.57
N ASP A 129 8.73 18.75 -22.65
CA ASP A 129 8.21 18.84 -24.02
C ASP A 129 8.18 17.44 -24.65
N GLY A 130 7.25 16.62 -24.16
CA GLY A 130 6.81 15.36 -24.74
C GLY A 130 5.32 15.23 -24.44
N PRO A 131 4.50 14.58 -25.28
CA PRO A 131 3.05 14.54 -25.06
C PRO A 131 2.77 14.02 -23.66
N ASP A 132 1.98 14.78 -22.90
CA ASP A 132 1.50 14.45 -21.56
C ASP A 132 1.18 12.95 -21.52
N ARG A 133 2.04 12.19 -20.83
CA ARG A 133 1.95 10.74 -20.70
C ARG A 133 2.32 10.39 -19.29
N ILE A 134 1.53 9.50 -18.71
CA ILE A 134 1.71 9.04 -17.33
C ILE A 134 3.05 8.32 -17.22
N GLN A 135 3.92 8.81 -16.32
CA GLN A 135 5.24 8.24 -16.11
C GLN A 135 5.17 7.16 -15.03
N TYR A 136 5.48 5.91 -15.39
CA TYR A 136 5.35 4.75 -14.50
C TYR A 136 6.00 4.96 -13.12
N ARG A 137 7.29 5.32 -13.11
CA ARG A 137 8.06 5.42 -11.86
C ARG A 137 7.55 6.55 -10.99
N GLU A 138 7.27 7.70 -11.58
CA GLU A 138 6.74 8.86 -10.87
C GLU A 138 5.36 8.56 -10.31
N MET A 139 4.47 7.95 -11.10
CA MET A 139 3.12 7.59 -10.67
C MET A 139 3.15 6.65 -9.47
N VAL A 140 3.93 5.56 -9.54
CA VAL A 140 4.00 4.57 -8.45
C VAL A 140 4.67 5.16 -7.21
N THR A 141 5.72 5.98 -7.38
CA THR A 141 6.37 6.65 -6.25
C THR A 141 5.43 7.63 -5.55
N GLU A 142 4.72 8.49 -6.29
CA GLU A 142 3.79 9.45 -5.70
C GLU A 142 2.57 8.78 -5.06
N VAL A 143 2.07 7.69 -5.67
CA VAL A 143 1.02 6.87 -5.03
C VAL A 143 1.52 6.28 -3.71
N GLY A 144 2.73 5.72 -3.68
CA GLY A 144 3.35 5.16 -2.48
C GLY A 144 3.51 6.20 -1.36
N HIS A 145 3.98 7.39 -1.69
CA HIS A 145 4.08 8.50 -0.73
C HIS A 145 2.70 8.94 -0.20
N ARG A 146 1.68 8.99 -1.06
CA ARG A 146 0.34 9.44 -0.69
C ARG A 146 -0.38 8.44 0.22
N ILE A 147 -0.13 7.14 0.04
CA ILE A 147 -0.80 6.08 0.81
C ILE A 147 0.07 5.39 1.85
N ASP A 148 1.32 5.82 2.01
CA ASP A 148 2.30 5.31 2.97
C ASP A 148 2.50 3.79 2.86
N VAL A 149 2.80 3.33 1.65
CA VAL A 149 3.08 1.91 1.35
C VAL A 149 4.34 1.78 0.52
N ASP A 150 4.91 0.58 0.49
CA ASP A 150 6.05 0.29 -0.35
C ASP A 150 5.71 0.34 -1.85
N PHE A 151 6.76 0.33 -2.68
CA PHE A 151 6.61 0.43 -4.13
C PHE A 151 5.78 -0.72 -4.73
N ALA A 152 5.82 -1.93 -4.15
CA ALA A 152 5.10 -3.08 -4.67
C ALA A 152 3.59 -2.93 -4.42
N ASP A 153 3.22 -2.52 -3.22
CA ASP A 153 1.83 -2.21 -2.85
C ASP A 153 1.28 -1.02 -3.63
N ALA A 154 2.09 0.03 -3.82
CA ALA A 154 1.71 1.20 -4.63
C ALA A 154 1.49 0.82 -6.10
N ARG A 155 2.36 -0.02 -6.66
CA ARG A 155 2.22 -0.57 -8.01
C ARG A 155 0.93 -1.37 -8.14
N LEU A 156 0.65 -2.25 -7.16
CA LEU A 156 -0.56 -3.07 -7.16
C LEU A 156 -1.82 -2.21 -7.09
N ALA A 157 -1.82 -1.16 -6.27
CA ALA A 157 -2.93 -0.19 -6.20
C ALA A 157 -3.16 0.52 -7.54
N ALA A 158 -2.08 0.99 -8.18
CA ALA A 158 -2.14 1.63 -9.49
C ALA A 158 -2.69 0.68 -10.56
N GLN A 159 -2.16 -0.55 -10.63
CA GLN A 159 -2.60 -1.56 -11.58
C GLN A 159 -4.07 -1.95 -11.39
N ALA A 160 -4.49 -2.19 -10.14
CA ALA A 160 -5.87 -2.53 -9.82
C ALA A 160 -6.84 -1.42 -10.25
N THR A 161 -6.51 -0.17 -9.94
CA THR A 161 -7.35 0.98 -10.24
C THR A 161 -7.45 1.24 -11.74
N VAL A 162 -6.32 1.23 -12.46
CA VAL A 162 -6.29 1.38 -13.93
C VAL A 162 -7.11 0.28 -14.60
N THR A 163 -6.95 -0.98 -14.16
CA THR A 163 -7.66 -2.12 -14.73
C THR A 163 -9.18 -1.96 -14.57
N VAL A 164 -9.65 -1.60 -13.38
CA VAL A 164 -11.09 -1.44 -13.11
C VAL A 164 -11.64 -0.19 -13.78
N LEU A 165 -10.87 0.89 -13.86
CA LEU A 165 -11.23 2.09 -14.61
C LEU A 165 -11.39 1.77 -16.10
N ALA A 166 -10.45 1.05 -16.71
CA ALA A 166 -10.54 0.61 -18.09
C ALA A 166 -11.84 -0.18 -18.37
N ARG A 167 -12.22 -1.10 -17.46
CA ARG A 167 -13.48 -1.86 -17.54
C ARG A 167 -14.73 -0.98 -17.41
N ALA A 168 -14.64 0.13 -16.70
CA ALA A 168 -15.74 1.08 -16.51
C ALA A 168 -15.94 2.03 -17.69
N LEU A 169 -14.96 2.15 -18.58
CA LEU A 169 -14.99 3.03 -19.74
C LEU A 169 -15.53 2.34 -21.00
N GLU A 170 -16.17 3.15 -21.82
CA GLU A 170 -16.55 2.81 -23.20
C GLU A 170 -15.31 2.48 -24.05
N PRO A 171 -15.42 1.65 -25.10
CA PRO A 171 -14.25 1.15 -25.84
C PRO A 171 -13.28 2.23 -26.35
N GLY A 172 -13.80 3.36 -26.82
CA GLY A 172 -12.97 4.49 -27.29
C GLY A 172 -12.23 5.20 -26.16
N ASP A 173 -12.87 5.40 -25.01
CA ASP A 173 -12.27 6.00 -23.83
C ASP A 173 -11.28 5.05 -23.15
N ARG A 174 -11.61 3.75 -23.12
CA ARG A 174 -10.72 2.67 -22.65
C ARG A 174 -9.43 2.65 -23.45
N ARG A 175 -9.50 2.67 -24.78
CA ARG A 175 -8.32 2.66 -25.63
C ARG A 175 -7.43 3.88 -25.39
N ARG A 176 -8.02 5.08 -25.26
CA ARG A 176 -7.28 6.30 -24.93
C ARG A 176 -6.56 6.19 -23.58
N LEU A 177 -7.22 5.66 -22.55
CA LEU A 177 -6.59 5.42 -21.25
C LEU A 177 -5.40 4.44 -21.38
N LEU A 178 -5.58 3.31 -22.05
CA LEU A 178 -4.53 2.28 -22.16
C LEU A 178 -3.36 2.71 -23.05
N ASP A 179 -3.60 3.56 -24.06
CA ASP A 179 -2.55 4.13 -24.92
C ASP A 179 -1.69 5.17 -24.16
N ALA A 180 -2.23 5.79 -23.10
CA ALA A 180 -1.55 6.81 -22.29
C ALA A 180 -0.88 6.25 -21.02
N VAL A 181 -1.39 5.14 -20.47
CA VAL A 181 -0.86 4.51 -19.25
C VAL A 181 0.26 3.51 -19.61
N PRO A 182 1.36 3.45 -18.83
CA PRO A 182 2.41 2.44 -18.99
C PRO A 182 1.88 1.00 -18.94
N THR A 183 2.41 0.14 -19.82
CA THR A 183 2.02 -1.28 -19.94
C THR A 183 2.27 -2.09 -18.67
N GLU A 184 3.11 -1.62 -17.75
CA GLU A 184 3.36 -2.27 -16.45
C GLU A 184 2.17 -2.16 -15.48
N LEU A 185 1.23 -1.25 -15.76
CA LEU A 185 0.06 -0.93 -14.94
C LEU A 185 -1.25 -1.46 -15.52
N HIS A 186 -1.22 -2.12 -16.68
CA HIS A 186 -2.40 -2.75 -17.26
C HIS A 186 -2.04 -4.06 -17.96
N ASP A 187 -3.00 -4.98 -17.98
CA ASP A 187 -2.93 -6.19 -18.78
C ASP A 187 -4.15 -6.17 -19.70
N ASP A 188 -3.90 -6.16 -21.02
CA ASP A 188 -4.94 -6.11 -22.04
C ASP A 188 -6.01 -7.18 -21.81
N HIS A 189 -5.62 -8.39 -21.37
CA HIS A 189 -6.54 -9.48 -21.10
C HIS A 189 -7.37 -9.30 -19.83
N ALA A 190 -6.86 -8.55 -18.84
CA ALA A 190 -7.60 -8.24 -17.64
C ALA A 190 -8.69 -7.19 -17.87
N THR A 191 -8.63 -6.41 -18.95
CA THR A 191 -9.60 -5.34 -19.24
C THR A 191 -10.82 -5.82 -20.03
N ASP A 192 -10.75 -6.97 -20.70
CA ASP A 192 -11.81 -7.50 -21.56
C ASP A 192 -12.74 -8.45 -20.79
N VAL A 193 -13.53 -7.86 -19.88
CA VAL A 193 -14.51 -8.59 -19.06
C VAL A 193 -15.93 -8.12 -19.44
N PRO A 194 -16.91 -9.03 -19.62
CA PRO A 194 -18.24 -8.66 -20.14
C PRO A 194 -19.06 -7.68 -19.29
N SER A 195 -18.68 -7.46 -18.02
CA SER A 195 -19.44 -6.65 -17.08
C SER A 195 -18.56 -5.59 -16.43
N GLY A 196 -18.92 -4.32 -16.65
CA GLY A 196 -18.36 -3.19 -15.91
C GLY A 196 -18.75 -3.21 -14.42
N PRO A 197 -18.14 -2.35 -13.59
CA PRO A 197 -18.32 -2.37 -12.13
C PRO A 197 -19.71 -1.96 -11.61
N GLY A 198 -20.62 -1.44 -12.45
CA GLY A 198 -22.02 -1.21 -12.06
C GLY A 198 -22.24 -0.16 -10.97
N GLY A 199 -21.26 0.71 -10.69
CA GLY A 199 -21.34 1.80 -9.69
C GLY A 199 -20.14 1.87 -8.76
N LEU A 200 -20.13 2.85 -7.83
CA LEU A 200 -19.03 3.03 -6.86
C LEU A 200 -18.73 1.79 -6.01
N PRO A 201 -19.73 1.12 -5.40
CA PRO A 201 -19.45 -0.03 -4.55
C PRO A 201 -18.85 -1.19 -5.33
N GLY A 202 -19.32 -1.42 -6.56
CA GLY A 202 -18.79 -2.47 -7.43
C GLY A 202 -17.41 -2.14 -7.99
N PHE A 203 -17.12 -0.86 -8.26
CA PHE A 203 -15.78 -0.38 -8.62
C PHE A 203 -14.79 -0.69 -7.50
N LEU A 204 -15.11 -0.25 -6.27
CA LEU A 204 -14.27 -0.48 -5.11
C LEU A 204 -14.14 -1.96 -4.75
N HIS A 205 -15.20 -2.75 -4.94
CA HIS A 205 -15.15 -4.20 -4.72
C HIS A 205 -14.18 -4.89 -5.69
N GLN A 206 -14.18 -4.49 -6.97
CA GLN A 206 -13.23 -5.05 -7.94
C GLN A 206 -11.79 -4.62 -7.66
N VAL A 207 -11.56 -3.36 -7.29
CA VAL A 207 -10.22 -2.89 -6.90
C VAL A 207 -9.73 -3.66 -5.67
N ALA A 208 -10.58 -3.80 -4.65
CA ALA A 208 -10.29 -4.56 -3.44
C ALA A 208 -9.97 -6.03 -3.72
N ALA A 209 -10.71 -6.66 -4.64
CA ALA A 209 -10.48 -8.05 -5.04
C ALA A 209 -9.13 -8.25 -5.74
N ILE A 210 -8.66 -7.28 -6.54
CA ILE A 210 -7.34 -7.34 -7.17
C ILE A 210 -6.22 -7.13 -6.13
N MET A 211 -6.45 -6.26 -5.14
CA MET A 211 -5.46 -5.95 -4.10
C MET A 211 -5.43 -6.95 -2.93
N ASP A 212 -6.35 -7.92 -2.88
CA ASP A 212 -6.59 -8.79 -1.72
C ASP A 212 -6.88 -7.99 -0.42
N ARG A 213 -7.73 -6.97 -0.52
CA ARG A 213 -8.13 -6.07 0.59
C ARG A 213 -9.64 -6.00 0.74
N THR A 214 -10.12 -5.32 1.79
CA THR A 214 -11.55 -5.02 1.93
C THR A 214 -11.95 -3.82 1.07
N THR A 215 -13.24 -3.73 0.71
CA THR A 215 -13.79 -2.60 -0.08
C THR A 215 -13.52 -1.24 0.59
N ASP A 216 -13.61 -1.17 1.92
CA ASP A 216 -13.34 0.06 2.68
C ASP A 216 -11.86 0.49 2.60
N GLN A 217 -10.95 -0.49 2.55
CA GLN A 217 -9.52 -0.24 2.42
C GLN A 217 -9.12 0.16 1.00
N ALA A 218 -9.86 -0.28 -0.02
CA ALA A 218 -9.54 -0.01 -1.43
C ALA A 218 -9.91 1.41 -1.91
N ARG A 219 -10.82 2.09 -1.20
CA ARG A 219 -11.27 3.45 -1.58
C ARG A 219 -10.13 4.46 -1.66
N TYR A 220 -9.30 4.48 -0.62
CA TYR A 220 -8.24 5.48 -0.52
C TYR A 220 -7.11 5.25 -1.54
N PRO A 221 -6.58 4.03 -1.72
CA PRO A 221 -5.66 3.72 -2.82
C PRO A 221 -6.21 4.08 -4.20
N ALA A 222 -7.49 3.76 -4.48
CA ALA A 222 -8.10 4.11 -5.76
C ALA A 222 -8.17 5.63 -5.97
N GLN A 223 -8.56 6.38 -4.94
CA GLN A 223 -8.59 7.84 -4.99
C GLN A 223 -7.19 8.43 -5.20
N ALA A 224 -6.19 7.95 -4.46
CA ALA A 224 -4.81 8.42 -4.59
C ALA A 224 -4.26 8.22 -6.01
N VAL A 225 -4.52 7.05 -6.60
CA VAL A 225 -4.13 6.74 -7.99
C VAL A 225 -4.80 7.69 -8.97
N LEU A 226 -6.11 7.92 -8.84
CA LEU A 226 -6.85 8.83 -9.71
C LEU A 226 -6.37 10.28 -9.57
N SER A 227 -6.05 10.73 -8.35
CA SER A 227 -5.47 12.06 -8.12
C SER A 227 -4.10 12.22 -8.77
N VAL A 228 -3.19 11.24 -8.60
CA VAL A 228 -1.85 11.28 -9.22
C VAL A 228 -1.97 11.26 -10.75
N MET A 229 -2.94 10.52 -11.29
CA MET A 229 -3.22 10.51 -12.72
C MET A 229 -3.65 11.90 -13.24
N CYS A 230 -4.54 12.60 -12.52
CA CYS A 230 -4.92 13.97 -12.84
C CYS A 230 -3.75 14.96 -12.74
N GLU A 231 -2.84 14.76 -11.78
CA GLU A 231 -1.67 15.61 -11.56
C GLU A 231 -0.64 15.47 -12.69
N GLN A 232 -0.46 14.24 -13.21
CA GLN A 232 0.48 13.99 -14.32
C GLN A 232 -0.10 14.33 -15.68
N ASP A 233 -1.39 14.08 -15.90
CA ASP A 233 -2.03 14.26 -17.20
C ASP A 233 -3.52 14.61 -17.03
N GLY A 234 -3.77 15.86 -16.66
CA GLY A 234 -5.12 16.40 -16.53
C GLY A 234 -5.88 16.39 -17.86
N GLY A 235 -5.18 16.62 -18.98
CA GLY A 235 -5.76 16.64 -20.33
C GLY A 235 -6.32 15.27 -20.73
N LEU A 236 -5.62 14.18 -20.42
CA LEU A 236 -6.14 12.83 -20.58
C LEU A 236 -7.41 12.64 -19.78
N VAL A 237 -7.39 12.92 -18.47
CA VAL A 237 -8.54 12.68 -17.59
C VAL A 237 -9.77 13.49 -18.03
N GLU A 238 -9.58 14.75 -18.44
CA GLU A 238 -10.65 15.59 -18.98
C GLU A 238 -11.21 15.06 -20.30
N SER A 239 -10.38 14.41 -21.12
CA SER A 239 -10.82 13.80 -22.39
C SER A 239 -11.65 12.53 -22.22
N LEU A 240 -11.56 11.87 -21.05
CA LEU A 240 -12.26 10.63 -20.75
C LEU A 240 -13.68 10.90 -20.28
N ARG A 241 -14.65 10.15 -20.82
CA ARG A 241 -16.02 10.14 -20.28
C ARG A 241 -16.09 9.24 -19.05
N LEU A 242 -15.65 9.79 -17.92
CA LEU A 242 -15.70 9.09 -16.63
C LEU A 242 -17.15 8.90 -16.15
N PRO A 243 -17.51 7.72 -15.61
CA PRO A 243 -18.76 7.55 -14.87
C PRO A 243 -18.84 8.52 -13.69
N GLU A 244 -20.05 9.00 -13.35
CA GLU A 244 -20.28 9.98 -12.26
C GLU A 244 -19.66 9.53 -10.94
N TYR A 245 -19.83 8.26 -10.59
CA TYR A 245 -19.24 7.68 -9.38
C TYR A 245 -17.70 7.69 -9.31
N VAL A 246 -17.02 7.72 -10.47
CA VAL A 246 -15.55 7.89 -10.52
C VAL A 246 -15.19 9.37 -10.36
N ARG A 247 -16.00 10.28 -10.91
CA ARG A 247 -15.82 11.73 -10.69
C ARG A 247 -16.00 12.09 -9.22
N ASP A 248 -16.91 11.42 -8.51
CA ASP A 248 -17.08 11.58 -7.05
C ASP A 248 -15.83 11.16 -6.25
N LEU A 249 -15.02 10.24 -6.78
CA LEU A 249 -13.73 9.89 -6.18
C LEU A 249 -12.66 10.96 -6.45
N LEU A 250 -12.74 11.66 -7.57
CA LEU A 250 -11.84 12.75 -7.95
C LEU A 250 -12.17 14.08 -7.26
N ALA A 251 -13.44 14.29 -6.89
CA ALA A 251 -13.84 15.45 -6.14
C ALA A 251 -13.11 15.50 -4.79
N ARG A 252 -12.46 16.64 -4.49
CA ARG A 252 -11.96 16.91 -3.13
C ARG A 252 -13.14 16.74 -2.15
N PRO A 253 -12.97 16.06 -1.01
CA PRO A 253 -14.04 15.95 -0.03
C PRO A 253 -14.49 17.36 0.34
N ALA A 254 -15.81 17.61 0.25
CA ALA A 254 -16.38 18.93 0.45
C ALA A 254 -15.87 19.54 1.76
N GLU A 255 -15.32 20.74 1.66
CA GLU A 255 -14.91 21.54 2.80
C GLU A 255 -16.17 21.97 3.57
N GLY A 256 -16.28 21.55 4.83
CA GLY A 256 -17.15 22.18 5.82
C GLY A 256 -18.42 21.41 6.20
N GLY A 257 -18.56 21.17 7.51
CA GLY A 257 -19.83 21.37 8.20
C GLY A 257 -20.55 20.14 8.74
N VAL A 258 -20.55 20.04 10.08
CA VAL A 258 -21.56 19.43 10.96
C VAL A 258 -21.85 17.94 10.75
N VAL A 259 -21.31 17.14 11.67
CA VAL A 259 -21.62 15.74 12.01
C VAL A 259 -22.69 15.09 11.11
N GLY A 260 -22.26 14.55 9.98
CA GLY A 260 -23.07 13.63 9.20
C GLY A 260 -23.24 12.31 9.97
N VAL A 261 -24.44 11.76 9.94
CA VAL A 261 -24.90 10.53 10.62
C VAL A 261 -24.11 9.26 10.23
N ASP A 262 -23.09 9.38 9.38
CA ASP A 262 -22.27 8.28 8.85
C ASP A 262 -21.01 7.96 9.66
N GLY A 263 -20.84 8.52 10.86
CA GLY A 263 -19.70 8.20 11.74
C GLY A 263 -18.32 8.60 11.18
N ARG A 264 -18.27 9.56 10.25
CA ARG A 264 -17.02 10.12 9.72
C ARG A 264 -16.69 11.41 10.44
N THR A 265 -15.52 11.47 11.08
CA THR A 265 -15.02 12.71 11.67
C THR A 265 -14.65 13.69 10.56
N PRO A 266 -15.29 14.87 10.48
CA PRO A 266 -14.97 15.86 9.46
C PRO A 266 -13.57 16.47 9.69
N PRO A 267 -12.93 17.00 8.64
CA PRO A 267 -11.75 17.84 8.77
C PRO A 267 -12.02 19.05 9.66
N LEU A 268 -11.04 19.45 10.45
CA LEU A 268 -11.10 20.69 11.23
C LEU A 268 -10.99 21.89 10.30
N ASN A 269 -11.77 22.93 10.58
CA ASN A 269 -11.58 24.23 9.96
C ASN A 269 -10.42 25.01 10.61
N ASP A 270 -10.02 26.16 10.05
CA ASP A 270 -8.87 26.92 10.56
C ASP A 270 -9.03 27.39 12.00
N ASP A 271 -10.24 27.77 12.42
CA ASP A 271 -10.49 28.28 13.77
C ASP A 271 -10.47 27.14 14.79
N GLU A 272 -11.06 25.99 14.44
CA GLU A 272 -11.00 24.77 15.24
C GLU A 272 -9.58 24.24 15.36
N LEU A 273 -8.81 24.25 14.26
CA LEU A 273 -7.42 23.84 14.25
C LEU A 273 -6.56 24.77 15.11
N ARG A 274 -6.75 26.08 14.99
CA ARG A 274 -6.02 27.06 15.81
C ARG A 274 -6.29 26.84 17.29
N GLY A 275 -7.56 26.69 17.68
CA GLY A 275 -7.93 26.40 19.07
C GLY A 275 -7.52 25.01 19.57
N ALA A 276 -7.21 24.08 18.67
CA ALA A 276 -6.59 22.80 19.01
C ALA A 276 -5.07 22.94 19.22
N LEU A 277 -4.38 23.66 18.35
CA LEU A 277 -2.94 23.93 18.45
C LEU A 277 -2.59 24.77 19.69
N ASP A 278 -3.48 25.66 20.13
CA ASP A 278 -3.32 26.39 21.40
C ASP A 278 -3.21 25.46 22.62
N ARG A 279 -3.75 24.24 22.52
CA ARG A 279 -3.69 23.20 23.56
C ARG A 279 -2.58 22.17 23.33
N LEU A 280 -1.82 22.30 22.25
CA LEU A 280 -0.73 21.42 21.84
C LEU A 280 0.53 22.27 21.57
N PRO A 281 1.15 22.88 22.59
CA PRO A 281 2.19 23.90 22.42
C PRO A 281 3.49 23.37 21.77
N GLN A 282 3.68 22.05 21.74
CA GLN A 282 4.81 21.39 21.09
C GLN A 282 4.52 20.98 19.64
N TRP A 283 3.31 21.24 19.15
CA TRP A 283 2.86 20.92 17.81
C TRP A 283 2.65 22.20 17.00
N SER A 284 2.90 22.08 15.70
CA SER A 284 2.69 23.16 14.73
C SER A 284 2.15 22.55 13.44
N GLY A 285 1.45 23.31 12.62
CA GLY A 285 0.96 22.78 11.34
C GLY A 285 -0.25 23.53 10.81
N ASP A 286 -0.88 22.92 9.81
CA ASP A 286 -2.02 23.46 9.10
C ASP A 286 -3.09 22.36 8.89
N ARG A 287 -4.10 22.65 8.06
CA ARG A 287 -5.19 21.70 7.78
C ARG A 287 -4.70 20.39 7.16
N SER A 288 -3.49 20.33 6.61
CA SER A 288 -2.94 19.14 5.95
C SER A 288 -2.27 18.17 6.94
N ALA A 289 -1.59 18.69 7.95
CA ALA A 289 -0.94 17.91 9.00
C ALA A 289 -0.55 18.78 10.20
N ILE A 290 -0.55 18.18 11.39
CA ILE A 290 0.15 18.71 12.56
C ILE A 290 1.44 17.93 12.79
N VAL A 291 2.50 18.65 13.13
CA VAL A 291 3.87 18.17 13.18
C VAL A 291 4.52 18.60 14.49
N ARG A 292 5.26 17.67 15.10
CA ARG A 292 6.10 17.89 16.28
C ARG A 292 7.48 17.35 16.00
N THR A 293 8.52 18.11 16.34
CA THR A 293 9.90 17.65 16.29
C THR A 293 10.41 17.37 17.69
N ILE A 294 11.08 16.24 17.86
CA ILE A 294 11.66 15.79 19.12
C ILE A 294 13.17 15.70 18.91
N ALA A 295 13.93 16.35 19.79
CA ALA A 295 15.38 16.24 19.86
C ALA A 295 15.75 15.71 21.25
N LEU A 296 16.37 14.54 21.29
CA LEU A 296 16.76 13.83 22.51
C LEU A 296 18.11 13.12 22.30
N ALA A 297 18.72 12.65 23.38
CA ALA A 297 19.84 11.72 23.23
C ALA A 297 19.37 10.45 22.48
N PRO A 298 20.22 9.80 21.66
CA PRO A 298 19.81 8.67 20.82
C PRO A 298 19.12 7.53 21.61
N ASP A 299 19.64 7.19 22.78
CA ASP A 299 19.08 6.13 23.63
C ASP A 299 17.68 6.49 24.16
N ASP A 300 17.47 7.74 24.56
CA ASP A 300 16.17 8.26 25.01
C ASP A 300 15.17 8.34 23.86
N LEU A 301 15.64 8.73 22.66
CA LEU A 301 14.81 8.76 21.47
C LEU A 301 14.34 7.35 21.10
N GLU A 302 15.22 6.34 21.12
CA GLU A 302 14.84 4.95 20.86
C GLU A 302 13.78 4.45 21.85
N ARG A 303 13.86 4.86 23.11
CA ARG A 303 12.84 4.54 24.12
C ARG A 303 11.49 5.18 23.77
N VAL A 304 11.47 6.46 23.42
CA VAL A 304 10.26 7.17 22.98
C VAL A 304 9.65 6.48 21.76
N LEU A 305 10.47 6.19 20.73
CA LEU A 305 10.01 5.54 19.51
C LEU A 305 9.40 4.17 19.77
N ARG A 306 9.96 3.39 20.70
CA ARG A 306 9.40 2.10 21.13
C ARG A 306 8.03 2.27 21.78
N ARG A 307 7.86 3.27 22.65
CA ARG A 307 6.57 3.57 23.28
C ARG A 307 5.52 4.04 22.26
N LEU A 308 5.92 4.82 21.26
CA LEU A 308 5.03 5.22 20.16
C LEU A 308 4.63 4.02 19.27
N ALA A 309 5.54 3.08 19.05
CA ALA A 309 5.22 1.83 18.35
C ALA A 309 4.25 0.95 19.16
N GLU A 310 4.33 0.94 20.50
CA GLU A 310 3.33 0.32 21.38
C GLU A 310 1.97 1.00 21.29
N LEU A 311 1.93 2.34 21.39
CA LEU A 311 0.70 3.12 21.22
C LEU A 311 -0.01 2.80 19.90
N LYS A 312 0.75 2.66 18.80
CA LYS A 312 0.21 2.26 17.49
C LYS A 312 -0.40 0.86 17.51
N ARG A 313 0.20 -0.09 18.24
CA ARG A 313 -0.36 -1.45 18.39
C ARG A 313 -1.62 -1.45 19.26
N GLU A 314 -1.66 -0.66 20.33
CA GLU A 314 -2.79 -0.59 21.26
C GLU A 314 -4.02 0.09 20.63
N THR A 315 -3.80 1.18 19.90
CA THR A 315 -4.89 2.03 19.38
C THR A 315 -5.19 1.78 17.90
N GLY A 316 -4.34 1.02 17.21
CA GLY A 316 -4.39 0.85 15.76
C GLY A 316 -3.97 2.11 14.97
N ARG A 317 -3.54 3.19 15.64
CA ARG A 317 -3.20 4.48 15.04
C ARG A 317 -1.91 5.02 15.65
N GLY A 318 -1.03 5.58 14.82
CA GLY A 318 0.21 6.19 15.28
C GLY A 318 0.64 7.34 14.38
N PRO A 319 1.53 8.21 14.86
CA PRO A 319 2.12 9.25 14.03
C PRO A 319 2.95 8.64 12.91
N HIS A 320 3.07 9.35 11.79
CA HIS A 320 4.14 9.12 10.83
C HIS A 320 5.45 9.64 11.43
N ILE A 321 6.52 8.86 11.34
CA ILE A 321 7.80 9.17 11.99
C ILE A 321 8.88 9.25 10.92
N ALA A 322 9.47 10.44 10.76
CA ALA A 322 10.68 10.64 9.98
C ALA A 322 11.88 10.81 10.92
N ARG A 323 13.01 10.20 10.59
CA ARG A 323 14.27 10.30 11.34
C ARG A 323 15.31 10.99 10.47
N PRO A 324 15.40 12.33 10.52
CA PRO A 324 16.45 13.04 9.79
C PRO A 324 17.85 12.74 10.36
N GLU A 325 17.96 12.52 11.67
CA GLU A 325 19.23 12.32 12.37
C GLU A 325 19.05 11.32 13.54
N GLU A 326 20.14 10.78 14.10
CA GLU A 326 20.07 9.76 15.15
C GLU A 326 19.41 10.24 16.45
N GLY A 327 19.52 11.53 16.78
CA GLY A 327 18.92 12.17 17.96
C GLY A 327 17.67 13.01 17.68
N THR A 328 17.17 13.00 16.44
CA THR A 328 16.03 13.84 16.03
C THR A 328 14.97 13.01 15.33
N ALA A 329 13.71 13.15 15.76
CA ALA A 329 12.56 12.58 15.09
C ALA A 329 11.49 13.64 14.82
N THR A 330 10.93 13.61 13.63
CA THR A 330 9.77 14.43 13.25
C THR A 330 8.53 13.53 13.22
N LEU A 331 7.56 13.88 14.05
CA LEU A 331 6.26 13.22 14.14
C LEU A 331 5.24 14.03 13.35
N ALA A 332 4.54 13.40 12.41
CA ALA A 332 3.45 14.02 11.67
C ALA A 332 2.15 13.24 11.90
N VAL A 333 1.06 13.96 12.18
CA VAL A 333 -0.27 13.39 12.39
C VAL A 333 -1.26 14.04 11.44
N ARG A 334 -1.96 13.18 10.70
CA ARG A 334 -3.08 13.54 9.83
C ARG A 334 -3.97 12.33 9.58
N THR A 335 -5.22 12.58 9.22
CA THR A 335 -6.11 11.51 8.75
C THR A 335 -5.90 11.35 7.26
N ASN A 336 -5.11 10.36 6.87
CA ASN A 336 -4.80 10.06 5.46
C ASN A 336 -6.08 9.96 4.61
N ARG A 337 -7.12 9.29 5.11
CA ARG A 337 -8.40 9.09 4.39
C ARG A 337 -9.07 10.39 3.90
N VAL A 338 -8.88 11.50 4.60
CA VAL A 338 -9.43 12.81 4.20
C VAL A 338 -8.34 13.81 3.79
N ASN A 339 -7.07 13.37 3.79
CA ASN A 339 -5.87 14.20 3.59
C ASN A 339 -5.93 15.54 4.35
N ALA A 340 -6.43 15.46 5.59
CA ALA A 340 -6.63 16.62 6.43
C ALA A 340 -6.57 16.24 7.91
N VAL A 341 -6.37 17.24 8.77
CA VAL A 341 -6.42 17.10 10.22
C VAL A 341 -7.88 17.03 10.67
N THR A 342 -8.19 16.03 11.48
CA THR A 342 -9.51 15.82 12.09
C THR A 342 -9.42 15.86 13.61
N ALA A 343 -10.55 15.84 14.32
CA ALA A 343 -10.53 15.73 15.78
C ALA A 343 -9.76 14.49 16.29
N LEU A 344 -9.76 13.38 15.52
CA LEU A 344 -9.02 12.17 15.88
C LEU A 344 -7.50 12.35 15.80
N ASP A 345 -7.02 13.29 14.96
CA ASP A 345 -5.61 13.63 14.86
C ASP A 345 -5.14 14.43 16.08
N VAL A 346 -5.97 15.36 16.53
CA VAL A 346 -5.74 16.13 17.77
C VAL A 346 -5.73 15.20 18.98
N GLU A 347 -6.66 14.24 19.06
CA GLU A 347 -6.64 13.22 20.12
C GLU A 347 -5.38 12.35 20.07
N LEU A 348 -4.93 11.96 18.86
CA LEU A 348 -3.70 11.20 18.72
C LEU A 348 -2.49 12.02 19.17
N ALA A 349 -2.40 13.30 18.82
CA ALA A 349 -1.33 14.19 19.26
C ALA A 349 -1.25 14.29 20.79
N HIS A 350 -2.39 14.42 21.48
CA HIS A 350 -2.40 14.36 22.95
C HIS A 350 -1.91 13.03 23.52
N ARG A 351 -2.29 11.89 22.91
CA ARG A 351 -1.81 10.58 23.35
C ARG A 351 -0.31 10.39 23.08
N VAL A 352 0.19 10.93 21.97
CA VAL A 352 1.61 10.96 21.64
C VAL A 352 2.37 11.77 22.68
N ASP A 353 1.86 12.96 23.07
CA ASP A 353 2.48 13.77 24.11
C ASP A 353 2.54 13.02 25.45
N ALA A 354 1.43 12.40 25.87
CA ALA A 354 1.39 11.58 27.08
C ALA A 354 2.37 10.39 27.02
N ALA A 355 2.49 9.74 25.86
CA ALA A 355 3.43 8.63 25.66
C ALA A 355 4.90 9.08 25.71
N ILE A 356 5.21 10.27 25.18
CA ILE A 356 6.54 10.88 25.27
C ILE A 356 6.86 11.26 26.71
N GLU A 357 5.91 11.87 27.41
CA GLU A 357 6.06 12.20 28.84
C GLU A 357 6.23 10.94 29.70
N GLU A 358 5.48 9.87 29.44
CA GLU A 358 5.63 8.58 30.14
C GLU A 358 7.02 7.97 29.90
N ALA A 359 7.48 7.96 28.64
CA ALA A 359 8.82 7.50 28.31
C ALA A 359 9.90 8.39 28.95
N GLY A 360 9.63 9.68 29.10
CA GLY A 360 10.51 10.67 29.71
C GLY A 360 10.52 10.69 31.23
N ALA A 361 9.42 10.38 31.89
CA ALA A 361 9.33 10.29 33.35
C ALA A 361 10.23 9.19 33.93
N GLY A 362 10.63 8.22 33.10
CA GLY A 362 11.65 7.25 33.47
C GLY A 362 13.08 7.66 33.16
N MET A 363 13.35 8.90 32.74
CA MET A 363 14.71 9.45 32.56
C MET A 363 15.23 10.10 33.87
N ASP A 364 14.34 10.61 34.73
CA ASP A 364 14.69 11.21 36.04
C ASP A 364 14.88 10.18 37.18
N ALA A 365 14.66 8.89 36.91
CA ALA A 365 14.72 7.81 37.90
C ALA A 365 15.97 6.91 37.78
N GLY A 366 16.99 7.34 37.03
CA GLY A 366 18.24 6.60 36.75
C GLY A 366 19.41 7.03 37.62
#